data_AF-A0A565CH73-F1
#
_entry.id   AF-A0A565CH73-F1
#
_cell.length_a   1.000
_cell.length_b   1.000
_cell.length_c   1.000
_cell.angle_alpha   90.00
_cell.angle_beta   90.00
_cell.angle_gamma   90.00
#
_symmetry.space_group_name_H-M   'P 1'
#
loop_
_entity.id
_entity.type
_entity.pdbx_description
1 polymer ?
#
loop_
_entity_poly.entity_id
_entity_poly.type
_entity_poly.pdbx_seq_one_letter_code
_entity_poly.pdbx_strand_id
1 'polypeptide(L)'
;MNPQSPYYNSVQSPYSNIIPRIKGVNESPKKSTTKVSREGRVGHCSLCGNEGHNIRRCPSESEADRSKRKRLNEEARMQARVAAQVEGVSSTAPQASQLQFDA
;
A
#
# COMPACT_ATOMS: atom_id res chain seq x y z
N MET A 1 -23.55 33.07 -11.20
CA MET A 1 -23.61 31.99 -12.21
C MET A 1 -22.19 31.68 -12.62
N ASN A 2 -21.70 30.48 -12.31
CA ASN A 2 -20.31 30.07 -12.48
C ASN A 2 -20.17 29.31 -13.83
N PRO A 3 -19.47 29.84 -14.85
CA PRO A 3 -19.24 29.11 -16.08
C PRO A 3 -18.14 28.07 -15.87
N GLN A 4 -18.54 26.79 -15.84
CA GLN A 4 -17.61 25.67 -15.86
C GLN A 4 -16.72 25.75 -17.11
N SER A 5 -15.40 25.84 -16.87
CA SER A 5 -14.36 25.85 -17.89
C SER A 5 -14.44 24.59 -18.78
N PRO A 6 -14.47 24.74 -20.13
CA PRO A 6 -14.57 23.62 -21.07
C PRO A 6 -13.24 22.85 -21.28
N TYR A 7 -12.18 23.19 -20.53
CA TYR A 7 -10.83 22.65 -20.74
C TYR A 7 -10.56 21.37 -19.93
N TYR A 8 -11.45 20.37 -19.99
CA TYR A 8 -11.20 19.08 -19.30
C TYR A 8 -11.47 17.82 -20.14
N ASN A 9 -12.00 17.92 -21.36
CA ASN A 9 -12.50 16.73 -22.08
C ASN A 9 -11.75 16.40 -23.39
N SER A 10 -10.42 16.22 -23.39
CA SER A 10 -9.76 15.65 -24.60
C SER A 10 -8.44 14.88 -24.44
N VAL A 11 -8.04 14.42 -23.23
CA VAL A 11 -6.92 13.47 -23.13
C VAL A 11 -7.46 12.04 -23.09
N GLN A 12 -7.89 11.52 -24.24
CA GLN A 12 -8.04 10.08 -24.40
C GLN A 12 -6.63 9.46 -24.37
N SER A 13 -6.27 8.93 -23.20
CA SER A 13 -4.99 8.25 -22.96
C SER A 13 -4.74 7.16 -24.00
N PRO A 14 -3.58 7.12 -24.70
CA PRO A 14 -3.26 6.13 -25.72
C PRO A 14 -3.04 4.70 -25.17
N TYR A 15 -3.15 4.51 -23.86
CA TYR A 15 -3.04 3.20 -23.19
C TYR A 15 -4.38 2.46 -23.08
N SER A 16 -5.29 2.64 -24.04
CA SER A 16 -6.59 1.96 -24.04
C SER A 16 -6.51 0.47 -24.40
N ASN A 17 -5.35 -0.02 -24.85
CA ASN A 17 -5.11 -1.43 -25.20
C ASN A 17 -4.25 -2.15 -24.16
N ILE A 18 -4.60 -2.04 -22.87
CA ILE A 18 -4.01 -2.90 -21.84
C ILE A 18 -4.65 -4.28 -21.99
N ILE A 19 -3.93 -5.23 -22.59
CA ILE A 19 -4.32 -6.64 -22.57
C ILE A 19 -4.58 -7.00 -21.09
N PRO A 20 -5.78 -7.46 -20.73
CA PRO A 20 -6.07 -7.80 -19.35
C PRO A 20 -5.12 -8.92 -18.94
N ARG A 21 -4.33 -8.70 -17.88
CA ARG A 21 -3.48 -9.74 -17.28
C ARG A 21 -4.32 -11.01 -17.06
N ILE A 22 -4.00 -12.06 -17.81
CA ILE A 22 -4.57 -13.39 -17.61
C ILE A 22 -3.98 -13.92 -16.30
N LYS A 23 -4.85 -14.31 -15.38
CA LYS A 23 -4.44 -14.86 -14.09
C LYS A 23 -3.71 -16.18 -14.30
N GLY A 24 -2.60 -16.37 -13.58
CA GLY A 24 -1.95 -17.67 -13.52
C GLY A 24 -2.89 -18.72 -12.92
N VAL A 25 -2.61 -20.00 -13.19
CA VAL A 25 -3.39 -21.16 -12.69
C VAL A 25 -3.61 -21.11 -11.17
N ASN A 26 -2.66 -20.52 -10.43
CA ASN A 26 -2.67 -20.42 -8.97
C ASN A 26 -3.14 -19.06 -8.43
N GLU A 27 -3.59 -18.13 -9.29
CA GLU A 27 -4.11 -16.83 -8.86
C GLU A 27 -5.63 -16.92 -8.62
N SER A 28 -6.09 -16.41 -7.46
CA SER A 28 -7.51 -16.49 -7.08
C SER A 28 -8.43 -15.85 -8.14
N PRO A 29 -9.60 -16.44 -8.50
CA PRO A 29 -10.51 -15.89 -9.52
C PRO A 29 -10.99 -14.44 -9.25
N LYS A 30 -11.23 -13.63 -10.30
CA LYS A 30 -11.61 -12.20 -10.17
C LYS A 30 -13.10 -11.99 -9.88
N LYS A 31 -13.90 -13.04 -9.99
CA LYS A 31 -15.37 -13.02 -9.85
C LYS A 31 -15.81 -14.27 -9.10
N SER A 32 -16.72 -14.04 -8.16
CA SER A 32 -17.04 -14.83 -6.96
C SER A 32 -17.78 -16.15 -7.17
N THR A 33 -17.85 -16.68 -8.39
CA THR A 33 -18.59 -17.92 -8.68
C THR A 33 -18.05 -19.14 -7.90
N THR A 34 -16.80 -19.07 -7.46
CA THR A 34 -16.13 -20.09 -6.64
C THR A 34 -15.39 -19.42 -5.48
N LYS A 35 -16.05 -18.49 -4.77
CA LYS A 35 -15.47 -17.92 -3.55
C LYS A 35 -15.45 -19.00 -2.47
N VAL A 36 -14.38 -19.77 -2.45
CA VAL A 36 -14.12 -20.74 -1.38
C VAL A 36 -13.89 -20.00 -0.07
N SER A 37 -14.42 -20.59 1.02
CA SER A 37 -14.11 -20.16 2.39
C SER A 37 -12.62 -20.37 2.68
N ARG A 38 -12.18 -20.03 3.90
CA ARG A 38 -10.78 -20.23 4.29
C ARG A 38 -10.40 -21.71 4.22
N GLU A 39 -11.32 -22.61 4.52
CA GLU A 39 -11.13 -24.06 4.51
C GLU A 39 -10.96 -24.62 3.08
N GLY A 40 -11.56 -23.99 2.07
CA GLY A 40 -11.51 -24.46 0.68
C GLY A 40 -10.42 -23.81 -0.18
N ARG A 41 -9.57 -22.96 0.40
CA ARG A 41 -8.53 -22.25 -0.36
C ARG A 41 -7.18 -22.96 -0.21
N VAL A 42 -6.64 -23.43 -1.33
CA VAL A 42 -5.22 -23.80 -1.44
C VAL A 42 -4.39 -22.53 -1.63
N GLY A 43 -3.53 -22.23 -0.66
CA GLY A 43 -2.62 -21.09 -0.73
C GLY A 43 -1.30 -21.51 -1.38
N HIS A 44 -0.96 -20.86 -2.49
CA HIS A 44 0.33 -21.06 -3.17
C HIS A 44 1.33 -19.97 -2.80
N CYS A 45 2.60 -20.35 -2.68
CA CYS A 45 3.69 -19.41 -2.51
C CYS A 45 3.90 -18.59 -3.79
N SER A 46 3.91 -17.26 -3.68
CA SER A 46 4.13 -16.39 -4.85
C SER A 46 5.57 -16.39 -5.37
N LEU A 47 6.53 -16.98 -4.63
CA LEU A 47 7.93 -17.09 -5.03
C LEU A 47 8.20 -18.39 -5.79
N CYS A 48 7.81 -19.53 -5.24
CA CYS A 48 8.11 -20.85 -5.80
C CYS A 48 6.89 -21.60 -6.38
N GLY A 49 5.67 -21.09 -6.19
CA GLY A 49 4.43 -21.71 -6.69
C GLY A 49 3.87 -22.86 -5.87
N ASN A 50 4.66 -23.44 -4.96
CA ASN A 50 4.24 -24.60 -4.16
C ASN A 50 3.23 -24.22 -3.06
N GLU A 51 2.38 -25.17 -2.70
CA GLU A 51 1.41 -25.03 -1.61
C GLU A 51 2.01 -25.28 -0.22
N GLY A 52 1.21 -25.03 0.83
CA GLY A 52 1.58 -25.30 2.23
C GLY A 52 2.42 -24.22 2.90
N HIS A 53 2.94 -23.24 2.16
CA HIS A 53 3.66 -22.10 2.73
C HIS A 53 3.44 -20.81 1.92
N ASN A 54 3.80 -19.67 2.51
CA ASN A 54 3.81 -18.38 1.84
C ASN A 54 5.25 -17.93 1.55
N ILE A 55 5.40 -16.84 0.78
CA ILE A 55 6.72 -16.28 0.45
C ILE A 55 7.59 -16.00 1.69
N ARG A 56 7.00 -15.61 2.82
CA ARG A 56 7.76 -15.32 4.07
C ARG A 56 8.38 -16.56 4.71
N ARG A 57 7.85 -17.75 4.41
CA ARG A 57 8.32 -19.04 4.93
C ARG A 57 8.78 -19.95 3.80
N CYS A 58 9.07 -19.38 2.62
CA CYS A 58 9.52 -20.17 1.49
C CYS A 58 10.94 -20.71 1.76
N PRO A 59 11.15 -22.02 1.64
CA PRO A 59 12.48 -22.61 1.81
C PRO A 59 13.43 -22.23 0.68
N SER A 60 12.89 -21.86 -0.49
CA SER A 60 13.66 -21.39 -1.65
C SER A 60 14.03 -19.91 -1.58
N GLU A 61 13.57 -19.17 -0.57
CA GLU A 61 13.91 -17.75 -0.43
C GLU A 61 15.37 -17.58 0.01
N SER A 62 16.10 -16.66 -0.65
CA SER A 62 17.47 -16.32 -0.26
C SER A 62 17.50 -15.56 1.07
N GLU A 63 18.55 -15.76 1.87
CA GLU A 63 18.73 -15.03 3.12
C GLU A 63 18.91 -13.51 2.90
N ALA A 64 19.44 -13.11 1.73
CA ALA A 64 19.55 -11.71 1.34
C ALA A 64 18.17 -11.06 1.14
N ASP A 65 17.27 -11.73 0.41
CA ASP A 65 15.90 -11.25 0.20
C ASP A 65 15.11 -11.19 1.50
N ARG A 66 15.26 -12.22 2.33
CA ARG A 66 14.65 -12.28 3.65
C ARG A 66 15.10 -11.12 4.54
N SER A 67 16.40 -10.83 4.55
CA SER A 67 17.01 -9.74 5.33
C SER A 67 16.58 -8.36 4.82
N LYS A 68 16.60 -8.16 3.49
CA LYS A 68 16.11 -6.93 2.84
C LYS A 68 14.67 -6.64 3.24
N ARG A 69 13.79 -7.65 3.15
CA ARG A 69 12.38 -7.51 3.50
C ARG A 69 12.15 -7.23 4.99
N LYS A 70 12.98 -7.80 5.89
CA LYS A 70 12.95 -7.46 7.33
C LYS A 70 13.30 -6.00 7.56
N ARG A 71 14.41 -5.52 6.97
CA ARG A 71 14.86 -4.13 7.06
C ARG A 71 13.77 -3.15 6.59
N LEU A 72 13.19 -3.38 5.42
CA LEU A 72 12.12 -2.54 4.88
C LEU A 72 10.89 -2.51 5.79
N ASN A 73 10.54 -3.64 6.43
CA ASN A 73 9.41 -3.69 7.36
C ASN A 73 9.68 -2.88 8.63
N GLU A 74 10.89 -2.97 9.17
CA GLU A 74 11.30 -2.19 10.34
C GLU A 74 11.34 -0.69 10.05
N GLU A 75 11.91 -0.31 8.91
CA GLU A 75 11.94 1.08 8.44
C GLU A 75 10.51 1.65 8.29
N ALA A 76 9.61 0.91 7.64
CA ALA A 76 8.21 1.32 7.50
C ALA A 76 7.51 1.49 8.86
N ARG A 77 7.82 0.63 9.85
CA ARG A 77 7.28 0.76 11.22
C ARG A 77 7.83 2.00 11.92
N MET A 78 9.10 2.34 11.75
CA MET A 78 9.67 3.56 12.30
C MET A 78 9.06 4.80 11.66
N GLN A 79 8.95 4.82 10.33
CA GLN A 79 8.32 5.93 9.60
C GLN A 79 6.87 6.14 10.04
N ALA A 80 6.09 5.07 10.22
CA ALA A 80 4.72 5.17 10.71
C ALA A 80 4.62 5.75 12.14
N ARG A 81 5.59 5.45 13.01
CA ARG A 81 5.66 6.04 14.36
C ARG A 81 5.97 7.52 14.32
N VAL A 82 6.94 7.93 13.51
CA VAL A 82 7.29 9.35 13.32
C VAL A 82 6.10 10.10 12.74
N ALA A 83 5.44 9.54 11.72
CA ALA A 83 4.21 10.09 11.14
C ALA A 83 3.12 10.31 12.20
N ALA A 84 2.86 9.32 13.06
CA ALA A 84 1.87 9.47 14.13
C ALA A 84 2.24 10.54 15.18
N GLN A 85 3.54 10.77 15.40
CA GLN A 85 4.00 11.82 16.32
C GLN A 85 3.85 13.22 15.71
N VAL A 86 4.15 13.40 14.41
CA VAL A 86 4.04 14.72 13.76
C VAL A 86 2.58 15.18 13.59
N GLU A 87 1.65 14.24 13.35
CA GLU A 87 0.20 14.55 13.33
C GLU A 87 -0.32 15.00 14.71
N GLY A 88 0.33 14.58 15.80
CA GLY A 88 0.00 15.01 17.16
C GLY A 88 0.59 16.35 17.58
N VAL A 89 1.52 16.92 16.80
CA VAL A 89 2.24 18.18 17.13
C VAL A 89 1.67 19.41 16.40
N SER A 90 0.62 19.25 15.58
CA SER A 90 -0.03 20.38 14.89
C SER A 90 -0.95 21.24 15.78
N SER A 91 -1.19 20.85 17.04
CA SER A 91 -2.12 21.58 17.94
C SER A 91 -1.45 22.49 18.98
N THR A 92 -0.12 22.52 19.10
CA THR A 92 0.54 23.51 19.97
C THR A 92 1.06 24.67 19.12
N ALA A 93 0.17 25.63 18.85
CA ALA A 93 0.60 26.98 18.50
C ALA A 93 1.54 27.50 19.59
N PRO A 94 2.69 28.13 19.26
CA PRO A 94 3.48 28.82 20.28
C PRO A 94 2.62 29.95 20.83
N GLN A 95 2.23 29.87 22.11
CA GLN A 95 1.63 31.01 22.79
C GLN A 95 2.70 32.10 22.82
N ALA A 96 2.48 33.16 22.04
CA ALA A 96 3.31 34.35 22.05
C ALA A 96 3.23 34.98 23.45
N SER A 97 4.27 34.79 24.25
CA SER A 97 4.43 35.44 25.54
C SER A 97 5.02 36.84 25.40
N GLN A 98 4.33 37.80 26.01
CA GLN A 98 4.76 39.13 26.48
C GLN A 98 5.06 40.24 25.45
N LEU A 99 4.41 41.41 25.62
CA LEU A 99 4.99 42.55 26.36
C LEU A 99 3.90 43.62 26.59
N GLN A 100 3.55 43.86 27.86
CA GLN A 100 2.78 45.03 28.30
C GLN A 100 3.69 46.25 28.25
N PHE A 101 3.23 47.31 27.57
CA PHE A 101 3.83 48.64 27.68
C PHE A 101 2.91 49.49 28.55
N ASP A 102 3.36 49.76 29.77
CA ASP A 102 2.74 50.74 30.66
C ASP A 102 3.18 52.15 30.25
N ALA A 103 2.24 53.09 30.18
CA ALA A 103 2.48 54.53 30.03
C ALA A 103 1.44 55.31 30.86
#